data_AF-A0A5C8VS25-F1
#
_entry.id   AF-A0A5C8VS25-F1
#
_cell.length_a   1.000
_cell.length_b   1.000
_cell.length_c   1.000
_cell.angle_alpha   90.00
_cell.angle_beta   90.00
_cell.angle_gamma   90.00
#
_symmetry.space_group_name_H-M   'P 1'
#
loop_
_entity.id
_entity.type
_entity.pdbx_description
1 polymer ?
#
loop_
_entity_poly.entity_id
_entity_poly.type
_entity_poly.pdbx_seq_one_letter_code
_entity_poly.pdbx_strand_id
1 'polypeptide(L)'
;MSSRVLSYGTAALLGVLLLPWPSAARTGVSPAVRIWLSGLVTRIDAVDRTDRHANTRRAAGTVLVRIEIAADGTVRQAEIERSSGSRGLDRRALRAVQGASPFKAPPAELLAEDGVADLSVPVQFGR
;
A
#
# COMPACT_ATOMS: atom_id res chain seq x y z
N MET A 1 13.47 30.77 -9.67
CA MET A 1 12.63 29.87 -10.52
C MET A 1 13.53 28.75 -11.03
N SER A 2 13.54 27.62 -10.33
CA SER A 2 14.35 26.43 -10.62
C SER A 2 13.56 25.26 -10.00
N SER A 3 13.29 24.12 -10.62
CA SER A 3 13.90 23.39 -11.74
C SER A 3 12.79 22.53 -12.38
N ARG A 4 12.61 22.55 -13.71
CA ARG A 4 13.09 21.54 -14.67
C ARG A 4 12.74 20.07 -14.34
N VAL A 5 11.56 19.68 -14.82
CA VAL A 5 11.18 18.52 -15.66
C VAL A 5 12.09 17.26 -15.66
N LEU A 6 11.41 16.13 -15.40
CA LEU A 6 11.67 14.71 -15.71
C LEU A 6 12.91 14.34 -16.53
N SER A 7 13.62 13.30 -16.06
CA SER A 7 14.35 12.38 -16.93
C SER A 7 14.06 10.93 -16.50
N TYR A 8 13.52 10.15 -17.44
CA TYR A 8 13.36 8.69 -17.36
C TYR A 8 14.58 8.03 -18.01
N GLY A 9 14.98 6.88 -17.47
CA GLY A 9 15.73 5.85 -18.20
C GLY A 9 17.15 5.63 -17.71
N THR A 10 17.45 4.41 -17.29
CA THR A 10 18.26 3.44 -18.07
C THR A 10 18.36 2.13 -17.29
N ALA A 11 18.03 1.02 -17.97
CA ALA A 11 18.34 -0.32 -17.53
C ALA A 11 19.85 -0.58 -17.67
N ALA A 12 20.49 -1.20 -16.68
CA ALA A 12 21.71 -1.97 -16.86
C ALA A 12 21.91 -2.93 -15.67
N LEU A 13 22.09 -4.20 -16.03
CA LEU A 13 22.32 -5.38 -15.21
C LEU A 13 23.65 -5.30 -14.45
N LEU A 14 23.75 -5.86 -13.24
CA LEU A 14 24.95 -6.53 -12.72
C LEU A 14 24.55 -7.43 -11.52
N GLY A 15 25.00 -8.68 -11.57
CA GLY A 15 24.46 -9.79 -10.80
C GLY A 15 24.77 -9.81 -9.30
N VAL A 16 23.86 -10.46 -8.56
CA VAL A 16 24.14 -11.10 -7.27
C VAL A 16 23.57 -12.52 -7.35
N LEU A 17 24.44 -13.46 -7.02
CA LEU A 17 24.22 -14.89 -6.91
C LEU A 17 23.53 -15.22 -5.56
N LEU A 18 22.54 -16.12 -5.61
CA LEU A 18 22.05 -16.98 -4.52
C LEU A 18 21.63 -16.31 -3.19
N LEU A 19 20.32 -16.13 -3.03
CA LEU A 19 19.51 -16.89 -2.07
C LEU A 19 18.06 -16.76 -2.56
N PRO A 20 17.25 -17.84 -2.62
CA PRO A 20 15.81 -17.65 -2.61
C PRO A 20 15.55 -16.78 -1.39
N TRP A 21 15.00 -15.57 -1.55
CA TRP A 21 14.49 -14.84 -0.40
C TRP A 21 13.70 -15.87 0.40
N PRO A 22 14.03 -16.10 1.69
CA PRO A 22 13.14 -16.88 2.51
C PRO A 22 11.82 -16.12 2.39
N SER A 23 10.88 -16.72 1.65
CA SER A 23 9.48 -16.37 1.77
C SER A 23 9.18 -16.77 3.19
N ALA A 24 9.50 -15.87 4.12
CA ALA A 24 9.34 -16.06 5.54
C ALA A 24 7.94 -16.63 5.72
N ALA A 25 7.93 -17.79 6.35
CA ALA A 25 6.87 -18.77 6.32
C ALA A 25 5.48 -18.15 6.16
N ARG A 26 4.71 -18.66 5.19
CA ARG A 26 3.24 -18.64 5.30
C ARG A 26 2.81 -19.58 6.43
N THR A 27 3.29 -19.33 7.65
CA THR A 27 2.60 -19.73 8.87
C THR A 27 1.27 -18.99 8.86
N GLY A 28 0.17 -19.72 8.94
CA GLY A 28 -1.17 -19.17 8.78
C GLY A 28 -1.36 -17.87 9.57
N VAL A 29 -2.00 -16.88 8.93
CA VAL A 29 -2.23 -15.55 9.49
C VAL A 29 -2.67 -15.67 10.95
N SER A 30 -1.99 -15.01 11.90
CA SER A 30 -2.37 -15.08 13.30
C SER A 30 -3.72 -14.37 13.56
N PRO A 31 -4.42 -14.65 14.66
CA PRO A 31 -5.61 -13.90 15.04
C PRO A 31 -5.36 -12.39 15.17
N ALA A 32 -4.20 -11.99 15.69
CA ALA A 32 -3.82 -10.59 15.85
C ALA A 32 -3.68 -9.89 14.49
N VAL A 33 -3.01 -10.53 13.52
CA VAL A 33 -2.89 -10.02 12.15
C VAL A 33 -4.25 -9.86 11.48
N ARG A 34 -5.16 -10.82 11.64
CA ARG A 34 -6.53 -10.73 11.09
C ARG A 34 -7.31 -9.53 11.63
N ILE A 35 -7.27 -9.33 12.96
CA ILE A 35 -7.96 -8.21 13.62
C ILE A 35 -7.36 -6.87 13.19
N TRP A 36 -6.04 -6.82 13.04
CA TRP A 36 -5.36 -5.62 12.58
C TRP A 36 -5.71 -5.30 11.11
N LEU A 37 -5.66 -6.29 10.22
CA LEU A 37 -6.03 -6.15 8.80
C LEU A 37 -7.48 -5.69 8.62
N SER A 38 -8.43 -6.23 9.38
CA SER A 38 -9.84 -5.81 9.30
C SER A 38 -10.00 -4.35 9.72
N GLY A 39 -9.26 -3.90 10.74
CA GLY A 39 -9.21 -2.50 11.16
C GLY A 39 -8.62 -1.58 10.09
N LEU A 40 -7.54 -2.02 9.42
CA LEU A 40 -6.91 -1.28 8.33
C LEU A 40 -7.87 -1.11 7.14
N VAL A 41 -8.50 -2.18 6.69
CA VAL A 41 -9.49 -2.14 5.59
C VAL A 41 -10.68 -1.25 5.94
N THR A 42 -11.19 -1.33 7.17
CA THR A 42 -12.31 -0.50 7.63
C THR A 42 -11.97 0.99 7.61
N ARG A 43 -10.74 1.36 8.01
CA ARG A 43 -10.28 2.76 7.97
C ARG A 43 -10.12 3.27 6.54
N ILE A 44 -9.52 2.48 5.66
CA ILE A 44 -9.37 2.84 4.23
C ILE A 44 -10.74 3.07 3.59
N ASP A 45 -11.71 2.18 3.84
CA ASP A 45 -13.06 2.31 3.31
C ASP A 45 -13.82 3.54 3.87
N ALA A 46 -13.62 3.90 5.15
CA ALA A 46 -14.20 5.11 5.73
C ALA A 46 -13.67 6.41 5.08
N VAL A 47 -12.37 6.46 4.78
CA VAL A 47 -11.75 7.59 4.07
C VAL A 47 -12.25 7.64 2.62
N ASP A 48 -12.24 6.51 1.90
CA ASP A 48 -12.77 6.45 0.53
C ASP A 48 -14.26 6.83 0.48
N ARG A 49 -15.08 6.44 1.47
CA ARG A 49 -16.50 6.85 1.56
C ARG A 49 -16.70 8.36 1.70
N THR A 50 -15.79 9.04 2.39
CA THR A 50 -15.81 10.50 2.52
C THR A 50 -15.56 11.13 1.15
N ASP A 51 -14.57 10.62 0.43
CA ASP A 51 -14.35 11.01 -0.96
C ASP A 51 -15.56 10.64 -1.83
N ARG A 52 -16.24 9.50 -1.58
CA ARG A 52 -17.36 9.00 -2.41
C ARG A 52 -18.46 10.03 -2.59
N HIS A 53 -18.88 10.68 -1.51
CA HIS A 53 -19.91 11.70 -1.51
C HIS A 53 -19.54 12.95 -2.34
N ALA A 54 -18.25 13.18 -2.61
CA ALA A 54 -17.77 14.36 -3.33
C ALA A 54 -17.68 14.20 -4.87
N ASN A 55 -17.86 13.00 -5.46
CA ASN A 55 -17.65 12.80 -6.90
C ASN A 55 -18.65 11.82 -7.56
N THR A 56 -19.49 12.29 -8.46
CA THR A 56 -20.65 11.57 -9.01
C THR A 56 -20.37 10.67 -10.23
N ARG A 57 -19.13 10.64 -10.75
CA ARG A 57 -18.72 9.69 -11.81
C ARG A 57 -17.46 8.95 -11.38
N ARG A 58 -17.54 7.64 -11.14
CA ARG A 58 -16.35 6.84 -10.81
C ARG A 58 -16.25 5.61 -11.69
N ALA A 59 -15.08 5.46 -12.30
CA ALA A 59 -14.63 4.19 -12.85
C ALA A 59 -14.47 3.19 -11.68
N ALA A 60 -14.96 1.97 -11.88
CA ALA A 60 -14.75 0.87 -10.96
C ALA A 60 -13.43 0.16 -11.28
N GLY A 61 -12.78 -0.39 -10.26
CA GLY A 61 -11.52 -1.12 -10.44
C GLY A 61 -10.78 -1.36 -9.12
N THR A 62 -9.87 -2.33 -9.14
CA THR A 62 -9.02 -2.68 -8.00
C THR A 62 -7.59 -2.25 -8.30
N VAL A 63 -7.01 -1.44 -7.42
CA VAL A 63 -5.58 -1.07 -7.45
C VAL A 63 -4.89 -1.82 -6.32
N LEU A 64 -3.78 -2.48 -6.62
CA LEU A 64 -2.97 -3.20 -5.64
C LEU A 64 -1.82 -2.27 -5.24
N VAL A 65 -1.80 -1.88 -3.97
CA VAL A 65 -0.85 -0.91 -3.42
C VAL A 65 0.04 -1.64 -2.42
N ARG A 66 1.35 -1.54 -2.60
CA ARG A 66 2.34 -1.99 -1.62
C ARG A 66 2.63 -0.84 -0.66
N ILE A 67 2.55 -1.12 0.63
CA ILE A 67 2.63 -0.13 1.70
C ILE A 67 3.63 -0.63 2.73
N GLU A 68 4.55 0.26 3.11
CA GLU A 68 5.48 0.05 4.21
C GLU A 68 5.00 0.88 5.40
N ILE A 69 4.67 0.20 6.51
CA ILE A 69 4.13 0.81 7.72
C ILE A 69 5.14 0.61 8.86
N ALA A 70 5.59 1.68 9.48
CA ALA A 70 6.46 1.61 10.65
C ALA A 70 5.71 1.07 11.88
N ALA A 71 6.46 0.60 12.89
CA ALA A 71 5.91 0.07 14.14
C ALA A 71 4.96 1.04 14.89
N ASP A 72 5.05 2.34 14.64
CA ASP A 72 4.16 3.38 15.19
C ASP A 72 2.83 3.54 14.41
N GLY A 73 2.67 2.85 13.28
CA GLY A 73 1.51 2.95 12.38
C GLY A 73 1.63 4.04 11.30
N THR A 74 2.77 4.71 11.20
CA THR A 74 3.04 5.72 10.17
C THR A 74 3.38 5.05 8.84
N VAL A 75 2.82 5.56 7.73
CA VAL A 75 3.20 5.09 6.39
C VAL A 75 4.57 5.67 6.03
N ARG A 76 5.54 4.81 5.73
CA ARG A 76 6.88 5.18 5.25
C ARG A 76 6.92 5.25 3.74
N GLN A 77 6.33 4.26 3.08
CA GLN A 77 6.27 4.18 1.63
C GLN A 77 4.90 3.66 1.17
N ALA A 78 4.44 4.15 0.02
CA ALA A 78 3.25 3.65 -0.65
C ALA A 78 3.47 3.69 -2.16
N GLU A 79 3.40 2.54 -2.81
CA GLU A 79 3.66 2.38 -4.24
C GLU A 79 2.61 1.50 -4.91
N ILE A 80 2.40 1.71 -6.21
CA ILE A 80 1.46 0.89 -6.98
C ILE A 80 2.17 -0.38 -7.43
N GLU A 81 1.79 -1.51 -6.83
CA GLU A 81 2.25 -2.84 -7.25
C GLU A 81 1.51 -3.29 -8.52
N ARG A 82 0.20 -3.01 -8.61
CA ARG A 82 -0.61 -3.28 -9.80
C ARG A 82 -1.67 -2.20 -10.00
N SER A 83 -1.58 -1.53 -11.15
CA SER A 83 -2.55 -0.52 -11.60
C SER A 83 -3.90 -1.13 -11.96
N SER A 84 -4.98 -0.37 -11.78
CA SER A 84 -6.31 -0.76 -12.28
C SER A 84 -6.48 -0.49 -13.78
N GLY A 85 -5.43 -0.05 -14.48
CA GLY A 85 -5.50 0.43 -15.87
C GLY A 85 -5.94 1.89 -16.01
N SER A 86 -6.16 2.61 -14.89
CA SER A 86 -6.52 4.02 -14.88
C SER A 86 -5.61 4.82 -13.96
N ARG A 87 -4.80 5.71 -14.53
CA ARG A 87 -3.92 6.60 -13.77
C ARG A 87 -4.68 7.48 -12.76
N GLY A 88 -5.96 7.76 -13.02
CA GLY A 88 -6.81 8.51 -12.10
C GLY A 88 -7.19 7.71 -10.85
N LEU A 89 -7.45 6.42 -11.00
CA LEU A 89 -7.73 5.50 -9.89
C LEU A 89 -6.45 5.21 -9.10
N ASP A 90 -5.32 5.00 -9.77
CA ASP A 90 -4.03 4.77 -9.11
C ASP A 90 -3.65 5.95 -8.19
N ARG A 91 -3.75 7.19 -8.68
CA ARG A 91 -3.49 8.38 -7.85
C ARG A 91 -4.51 8.54 -6.72
N ARG A 92 -5.75 8.11 -6.91
CA ARG A 92 -6.74 8.11 -5.83
C ARG A 92 -6.37 7.08 -4.77
N ALA A 93 -5.94 5.88 -5.16
CA ALA A 93 -5.51 4.83 -4.23
C ALA A 93 -4.34 5.29 -3.36
N LEU A 94 -3.30 5.87 -3.97
CA LEU A 94 -2.17 6.41 -3.21
C LEU A 94 -2.59 7.49 -2.21
N ARG A 95 -3.45 8.44 -2.63
CA ARG A 95 -3.95 9.49 -1.73
C ARG A 95 -4.83 8.94 -0.60
N ALA A 96 -5.66 7.94 -0.88
CA ALA A 96 -6.48 7.31 0.14
C ALA A 96 -5.62 6.60 1.20
N VAL A 97 -4.58 5.89 0.76
CA VAL A 97 -3.62 5.22 1.67
C VAL A 97 -2.86 6.25 2.50
N GLN A 98 -2.31 7.30 1.87
CA GLN A 98 -1.58 8.35 2.58
C GLN A 98 -2.48 9.13 3.55
N GLY A 99 -3.71 9.44 3.17
CA GLY A 99 -4.68 10.16 4.00
C GLY A 99 -5.28 9.32 5.13
N ALA A 100 -5.25 7.99 5.03
CA ALA A 100 -5.66 7.09 6.10
C ALA A 100 -4.58 6.91 7.18
N SER A 101 -3.37 7.43 6.94
CA SER A 101 -2.31 7.47 7.94
C SER A 101 -2.64 8.47 9.08
N PRO A 102 -2.27 8.18 10.33
CA PRO A 102 -1.64 6.95 10.81
C PRO A 102 -2.63 5.79 10.95
N PHE A 103 -2.14 4.58 10.69
CA PHE A 103 -2.85 3.33 10.96
C PHE A 103 -2.62 2.88 12.41
N LYS A 104 -3.34 1.84 12.85
CA LYS A 104 -2.96 1.17 14.10
C LYS A 104 -1.58 0.53 13.92
N ALA A 105 -0.79 0.52 14.99
CA ALA A 105 0.50 -0.16 15.02
C ALA A 105 0.36 -1.60 14.51
N PRO A 106 1.18 -2.03 13.53
CA PRO A 106 1.18 -3.40 13.06
C PRO A 106 1.61 -4.35 14.18
N PRO A 107 1.05 -5.58 14.23
CA PRO A 107 1.53 -6.60 15.16
C PRO A 107 2.99 -6.93 14.86
N ALA A 108 3.78 -7.21 15.91
CA ALA A 108 5.21 -7.47 15.80
C ALA A 108 5.56 -8.63 14.85
N GLU A 109 4.63 -9.55 14.64
CA GLU A 109 4.76 -10.68 13.70
C GLU A 109 4.83 -10.26 12.22
N LEU A 110 4.35 -9.06 11.87
CA LEU A 110 4.45 -8.48 10.53
C LEU A 110 5.64 -7.55 10.38
N LEU A 111 6.24 -7.14 11.50
CA LEU A 111 7.40 -6.27 11.48
C LEU A 111 8.61 -7.09 11.06
N ALA A 112 9.28 -6.64 10.01
CA ALA A 112 10.62 -7.11 9.69
C ALA A 112 11.63 -6.61 10.74
N GLU A 113 12.88 -7.06 10.62
CA GLU A 113 13.93 -6.75 11.61
C GLU A 113 14.25 -5.24 11.70
N ASP A 114 13.93 -4.49 10.67
CA ASP A 114 14.04 -3.02 10.60
C ASP A 114 12.83 -2.29 11.22
N GLY A 115 11.84 -3.02 11.75
CA GLY A 115 10.66 -2.46 12.40
C GLY A 115 9.61 -1.95 11.40
N VAL A 116 9.63 -2.44 10.17
CA VAL A 116 8.68 -2.08 9.11
C VAL A 116 7.83 -3.28 8.72
N ALA A 117 6.52 -3.07 8.57
CA ALA A 117 5.59 -4.03 7.99
C ALA A 117 5.38 -3.70 6.50
N ASP A 118 5.71 -4.66 5.62
CA ASP A 118 5.49 -4.58 4.18
C ASP A 118 4.24 -5.37 3.77
N LEU A 119 3.28 -4.69 3.14
CA LEU A 119 1.94 -5.24 2.88
C LEU A 119 1.41 -4.82 1.51
N SER A 120 0.87 -5.78 0.77
CA SER A 120 0.12 -5.55 -0.47
C SER A 120 -1.38 -5.52 -0.18
N VAL A 121 -1.99 -4.33 -0.32
CA VAL A 121 -3.41 -4.10 0.00
C VAL A 121 -4.21 -3.82 -1.28
N PRO A 122 -5.29 -4.56 -1.55
CA PRO A 122 -6.21 -4.25 -2.65
C PRO A 122 -7.14 -3.10 -2.26
N VAL A 123 -7.03 -1.98 -2.98
CA VAL A 123 -7.93 -0.83 -2.86
C VAL A 123 -9.00 -0.93 -3.94
N GLN A 124 -10.24 -1.17 -3.53
CA GLN A 124 -11.39 -1.33 -4.43
C GLN A 124 -12.16 -0.02 -4.59
N PHE A 125 -12.46 0.34 -5.83
CA PHE A 125 -13.33 1.48 -6.17
C PHE A 125 -14.61 0.98 -6.85
N GLY A 126 -15.77 1.45 -6.38
CA GLY A 126 -17.06 1.32 -7.08
C GLY A 126 -17.81 -0.01 -6.88
N ARG A 127 -18.29 -0.27 -5.67
CA ARG A 127 -19.42 -1.19 -5.45
C ARG A 127 -20.69 -0.39 -5.24
#